data_AF-A0AAN3AF46-F1
#
_entry.id   AF-A0AAN3AF46-F1
#
_cell.length_a   1.000
_cell.length_b   1.000
_cell.length_c   1.000
_cell.angle_alpha   90.00
_cell.angle_beta   90.00
_cell.angle_gamma   90.00
#
_symmetry.space_group_name_H-M   'P 1'
#
loop_
_entity.id
_entity.type
_entity.pdbx_description
1 polymer ?
#
loop_
_entity_poly.entity_id
_entity_poly.type
_entity_poly.pdbx_seq_one_letter_code
_entity_poly.pdbx_strand_id
1 'polypeptide(L)'
;MKKNLIFCFLLILIGCSEETLDINFRESIPVDGINQDDVVPIEKAIKGLYLMMDAMPVKTRSGCTRQIEAISVCGGNSITRSNGYSLSDTVAYVVNFADNQGFAVLGARYSLEPIYALTEKGTLDAKKLNSAMINAYRRNINNEPINTLTNNWGRNNEVSIDYIYDLLAESMVVTPRIKVDKTYIYGEWEPISYVGPLVEVKWNQGYPFNMKMDYVTWNGYTAQMSVGCTVIAAAQMMSSNRHPMSAPGDSATYPWNNLKLVSNYLNMKNYFPYYPDALPLPEKSEYVDQLADVLHHIGKCFNVFFHEGGTGATIEDVLAGLKSLDPVYYKDAKWVTIKDNMDKIYKLLNASKPVYIRGSNMGNSSGHAWIIDGYLNCERDVVITETSGYNPPVTYTRREQGTMLHCNWGWQGTGDGYFLPGIFNVSKREFVDEIIDCNISQSLVMVNYGYSNEIIIY
;
A
#
# COMPACT_ATOMS: atom_id res chain seq x y z
N MET A 1 -20.37 -2.11 68.43
CA MET A 1 -19.10 -2.51 67.78
C MET A 1 -19.32 -3.94 67.26
N LYS A 2 -19.24 -4.30 65.98
CA LYS A 2 -18.46 -3.82 64.84
C LYS A 2 -19.33 -3.82 63.57
N LYS A 3 -19.10 -2.82 62.71
CA LYS A 3 -19.62 -2.73 61.34
C LYS A 3 -18.85 -3.72 60.46
N ASN A 4 -19.52 -4.59 59.72
CA ASN A 4 -18.92 -5.27 58.57
C ASN A 4 -19.67 -4.82 57.32
N LEU A 5 -18.92 -4.10 56.48
CA LEU A 5 -19.32 -3.55 55.20
C LEU A 5 -19.44 -4.69 54.18
N ILE A 6 -20.61 -4.84 53.57
CA ILE A 6 -20.83 -5.72 52.42
C ILE A 6 -20.32 -4.96 51.19
N PHE A 7 -19.28 -5.49 50.53
CA PHE A 7 -18.81 -4.97 49.25
C PHE A 7 -19.61 -5.66 48.14
N CYS A 8 -20.55 -4.94 47.52
CA CYS A 8 -21.22 -5.35 46.30
C CYS A 8 -20.24 -5.26 45.13
N PHE A 9 -19.77 -6.41 44.62
CA PHE A 9 -19.21 -6.48 43.27
C PHE A 9 -20.39 -6.62 42.29
N LEU A 10 -20.70 -5.53 41.59
CA LEU A 10 -21.57 -5.57 40.41
C LEU A 10 -20.76 -6.19 39.26
N LEU A 11 -20.96 -7.49 39.02
CA LEU A 11 -20.63 -8.13 37.75
C LEU A 11 -21.70 -7.74 36.73
N ILE A 12 -21.41 -6.72 35.93
CA ILE A 12 -22.24 -6.40 34.76
C ILE A 12 -21.82 -7.39 33.65
N LEU A 13 -22.60 -8.45 33.50
CA LEU A 13 -22.63 -9.31 32.32
C LEU A 13 -23.23 -8.51 31.16
N ILE A 14 -22.41 -8.01 30.23
CA ILE A 14 -22.88 -7.61 28.90
C ILE A 14 -22.69 -8.83 28.01
N GLY A 15 -23.82 -9.41 27.60
CA GLY A 15 -23.87 -10.57 26.72
C GLY A 15 -23.24 -10.26 25.38
N CYS A 16 -22.32 -11.12 24.97
CA CYS A 16 -21.88 -11.26 23.59
C CYS A 16 -23.06 -11.78 22.76
N SER A 17 -23.52 -11.01 21.77
CA SER A 17 -24.11 -11.61 20.59
C SER A 17 -22.99 -11.77 19.57
N GLU A 18 -22.30 -12.91 19.61
CA GLU A 18 -21.53 -13.39 18.47
C GLU A 18 -22.53 -13.78 17.38
N GLU A 19 -22.88 -12.84 16.49
CA GLU A 19 -23.31 -13.23 15.15
C GLU A 19 -22.07 -13.70 14.40
N THR A 20 -21.75 -14.98 14.55
CA THR A 20 -20.90 -15.67 13.60
C THR A 20 -21.65 -15.69 12.27
N LEU A 21 -21.16 -14.91 11.30
CA LEU A 21 -21.63 -14.97 9.92
C LEU A 21 -21.26 -16.35 9.36
N ASP A 22 -22.19 -17.29 9.47
CA ASP A 22 -22.08 -18.65 8.92
C ASP A 22 -22.34 -18.57 7.41
N ILE A 23 -21.37 -18.04 6.65
CA ILE A 23 -21.48 -17.87 5.20
C ILE A 23 -21.23 -19.21 4.52
N ASN A 24 -22.29 -19.80 3.95
CA ASN A 24 -22.20 -21.05 3.21
C ASN A 24 -21.52 -20.83 1.84
N PHE A 25 -20.24 -21.21 1.72
CA PHE A 25 -19.36 -20.87 0.59
C PHE A 25 -19.79 -21.43 -0.79
N ARG A 26 -20.79 -22.32 -0.85
CA ARG A 26 -21.17 -23.08 -2.07
C ARG A 26 -22.36 -22.53 -2.85
N GLU A 27 -23.06 -21.51 -2.37
CA GLU A 27 -24.19 -20.96 -3.13
C GLU A 27 -23.76 -19.87 -4.11
N SER A 28 -24.18 -20.04 -5.37
CA SER A 28 -24.16 -19.00 -6.40
C SER A 28 -25.29 -18.01 -6.09
N ILE A 29 -24.97 -16.73 -5.86
CA ILE A 29 -25.98 -15.68 -5.68
C ILE A 29 -26.51 -15.30 -7.08
N PRO A 30 -27.78 -15.57 -7.42
CA PRO A 30 -28.39 -15.08 -8.64
C PRO A 30 -28.62 -13.58 -8.50
N VAL A 31 -28.32 -12.79 -9.53
CA VAL A 31 -28.64 -11.37 -9.53
C VAL A 31 -29.31 -11.01 -10.85
N ASP A 32 -30.60 -10.70 -10.79
CA ASP A 32 -31.34 -10.11 -11.90
C ASP A 32 -30.82 -8.70 -12.19
N GLY A 33 -30.61 -8.38 -13.47
CA GLY A 33 -30.40 -7.03 -14.01
C GLY A 33 -29.52 -6.07 -13.19
N ILE A 34 -28.22 -6.37 -13.03
CA ILE A 34 -27.25 -5.48 -12.37
C ILE A 34 -27.01 -4.21 -13.21
N ASN A 35 -27.15 -3.04 -12.60
CA ASN A 35 -26.58 -1.77 -13.06
C ASN A 35 -25.15 -1.63 -12.46
N GLN A 36 -24.15 -1.16 -13.21
CA GLN A 36 -22.76 -1.07 -12.70
C GLN A 36 -22.56 -0.10 -11.52
N ASP A 37 -23.46 0.86 -11.40
CA ASP A 37 -23.52 1.75 -10.25
C ASP A 37 -24.18 1.09 -9.02
N ASP A 38 -24.61 -0.16 -9.14
CA ASP A 38 -25.09 -0.93 -7.99
C ASP A 38 -23.93 -1.22 -7.05
N VAL A 39 -24.28 -1.18 -5.78
CA VAL A 39 -23.39 -1.52 -4.70
C VAL A 39 -23.20 -3.03 -4.71
N VAL A 40 -21.94 -3.49 -4.72
CA VAL A 40 -21.61 -4.90 -4.54
C VAL A 40 -22.02 -5.30 -3.13
N PRO A 41 -22.93 -6.28 -2.92
CA PRO A 41 -23.31 -6.71 -1.58
C PRO A 41 -22.08 -7.11 -0.75
N ILE A 42 -22.06 -6.74 0.54
CA ILE A 42 -20.88 -6.91 1.37
C ILE A 42 -20.48 -8.39 1.50
N GLU A 43 -21.44 -9.31 1.56
CA GLU A 43 -21.21 -10.75 1.63
C GLU A 43 -20.46 -11.24 0.39
N LYS A 44 -20.78 -10.70 -0.79
CA LYS A 44 -20.11 -11.01 -2.04
C LYS A 44 -18.69 -10.45 -2.06
N ALA A 45 -18.49 -9.23 -1.58
CA ALA A 45 -17.17 -8.61 -1.48
C ALA A 45 -16.25 -9.39 -0.51
N ILE A 46 -16.77 -9.77 0.66
CA ILE A 46 -16.04 -10.57 1.66
C ILE A 46 -15.74 -11.98 1.15
N LYS A 47 -16.68 -12.62 0.44
CA LYS A 47 -16.41 -13.90 -0.23
C LYS A 47 -15.24 -13.77 -1.22
N GLY A 48 -15.26 -12.73 -2.06
CA GLY A 48 -14.18 -12.45 -3.00
C GLY A 48 -12.83 -12.21 -2.31
N LEU A 49 -12.83 -11.52 -1.16
CA LEU A 49 -11.63 -11.31 -0.34
C LEU A 49 -11.05 -12.64 0.17
N TYR A 50 -11.86 -13.50 0.78
CA TYR A 50 -11.38 -14.80 1.29
C TYR A 50 -10.84 -15.69 0.17
N LEU A 51 -11.53 -15.73 -0.98
CA LEU A 51 -11.05 -16.48 -2.15
C LEU A 51 -9.68 -15.98 -2.62
N MET A 52 -9.48 -14.66 -2.66
CA MET A 52 -8.17 -14.09 -2.98
C MET A 52 -7.12 -14.45 -1.93
N MET A 53 -7.45 -14.39 -0.65
CA MET A 53 -6.54 -14.78 0.44
C MET A 53 -6.12 -16.25 0.35
N ASP A 54 -7.03 -17.13 -0.06
CA ASP A 54 -6.74 -18.55 -0.26
C ASP A 54 -5.86 -18.82 -1.49
N ALA A 55 -5.97 -17.98 -2.52
CA ALA A 55 -5.08 -18.00 -3.68
C ALA A 55 -3.66 -17.48 -3.37
N MET A 56 -3.44 -16.78 -2.25
CA MET A 56 -2.13 -16.21 -1.93
C MET A 56 -1.07 -17.27 -1.56
N PRO A 57 0.21 -17.06 -1.92
CA PRO A 57 1.29 -17.99 -1.60
C PRO A 57 1.46 -18.25 -0.09
N VAL A 58 1.85 -19.47 0.28
CA VAL A 58 1.97 -19.90 1.69
C VAL A 58 2.90 -19.01 2.53
N LYS A 59 3.93 -18.39 1.94
CA LYS A 59 4.86 -17.48 2.65
C LYS A 59 4.19 -16.22 3.21
N THR A 60 3.03 -15.82 2.70
CA THR A 60 2.27 -14.64 3.15
C THR A 60 1.01 -15.02 3.94
N ARG A 61 0.73 -16.34 4.07
CA ARG A 61 -0.26 -16.86 5.01
C ARG A 61 0.34 -16.74 6.40
N SER A 62 -0.14 -15.76 7.18
CA SER A 62 0.09 -15.70 8.63
C SER A 62 -0.62 -16.85 9.36
N GLY A 63 -0.40 -18.11 8.96
CA GLY A 63 -0.74 -19.34 9.69
C GLY A 63 -2.21 -19.63 10.05
N CYS A 64 -3.12 -18.64 9.99
CA CYS A 64 -4.51 -18.73 10.44
C CYS A 64 -5.39 -17.95 9.46
N THR A 65 -6.60 -18.44 9.21
CA THR A 65 -7.68 -17.65 8.60
C THR A 65 -7.80 -16.35 9.39
N ARG A 66 -7.53 -15.20 8.75
CA ARG A 66 -7.55 -13.91 9.45
C ARG A 66 -8.99 -13.59 9.82
N GLN A 67 -9.25 -13.39 11.10
CA GLN A 67 -10.57 -12.98 11.57
C GLN A 67 -10.80 -11.52 11.23
N ILE A 68 -11.97 -11.20 10.69
CA ILE A 68 -12.39 -9.81 10.48
C ILE A 68 -12.76 -9.20 11.84
N GLU A 69 -12.13 -8.09 12.19
CA GLU A 69 -12.45 -7.30 13.40
C GLU A 69 -13.51 -6.24 13.09
N ALA A 70 -13.37 -5.55 11.96
CA ALA A 70 -14.28 -4.48 11.58
C ALA A 70 -14.41 -4.35 10.07
N ILE A 71 -15.63 -4.05 9.61
CA ILE A 71 -15.93 -3.65 8.23
C ILE A 71 -16.48 -2.23 8.29
N SER A 72 -15.89 -1.33 7.50
CA SER A 72 -16.33 0.06 7.37
C SER A 72 -16.64 0.39 5.92
N VAL A 73 -17.67 1.21 5.71
CA VAL A 73 -18.05 1.70 4.38
C VAL A 73 -17.43 3.08 4.17
N CYS A 74 -16.82 3.29 3.01
CA CYS A 74 -16.38 4.59 2.55
C CYS A 74 -17.21 5.02 1.32
N GLY A 75 -17.55 6.30 1.24
CA GLY A 75 -18.55 6.86 0.33
C GLY A 75 -19.48 7.84 1.06
N GLY A 76 -20.32 8.55 0.30
CA GLY A 76 -21.36 9.43 0.84
C GLY A 76 -20.92 10.85 1.26
N ASN A 77 -21.94 11.65 1.61
CA ASN A 77 -21.88 13.10 1.82
C ASN A 77 -20.94 13.58 2.94
N SER A 78 -19.94 14.39 2.59
CA SER A 78 -19.59 15.57 3.38
C SER A 78 -20.17 16.81 2.70
N ILE A 79 -21.48 17.05 2.86
CA ILE A 79 -22.08 18.35 2.56
C ILE A 79 -21.65 19.31 3.68
N THR A 80 -20.42 19.80 3.61
CA THR A 80 -20.10 21.07 4.27
C THR A 80 -20.59 22.18 3.35
N ARG A 81 -21.78 22.69 3.66
CA ARG A 81 -22.48 23.85 3.08
C ARG A 81 -21.58 24.74 2.20
N SER A 82 -21.68 24.60 0.87
CA SER A 82 -21.72 25.69 -0.13
C SER A 82 -21.32 25.32 -1.57
N ASN A 83 -20.90 24.10 -1.91
CA ASN A 83 -20.77 23.68 -3.33
C ASN A 83 -21.15 22.21 -3.53
N GLY A 84 -22.07 21.93 -4.46
CA GLY A 84 -22.76 20.65 -4.64
C GLY A 84 -21.95 19.52 -5.28
N TYR A 85 -21.03 18.92 -4.52
CA TYR A 85 -20.30 17.71 -4.93
C TYR A 85 -20.77 16.50 -4.12
N SER A 86 -21.07 15.38 -4.80
CA SER A 86 -21.50 14.13 -4.14
C SER A 86 -20.72 12.93 -4.70
N LEU A 87 -19.95 12.27 -3.82
CA LEU A 87 -19.50 10.90 -4.03
C LEU A 87 -20.72 9.99 -3.93
N SER A 88 -20.69 8.86 -4.63
CA SER A 88 -21.72 7.85 -4.42
C SER A 88 -21.72 7.37 -2.97
N ASP A 89 -22.89 6.94 -2.47
CA ASP A 89 -23.09 6.56 -1.06
C ASP A 89 -22.13 5.45 -0.58
N THR A 90 -21.69 4.59 -1.49
CA THR A 90 -20.75 3.50 -1.20
C THR A 90 -19.79 3.36 -2.38
N VAL A 91 -18.50 3.57 -2.10
CA VAL A 91 -17.39 3.53 -3.06
C VAL A 91 -16.44 2.38 -2.72
N ALA A 92 -16.12 2.20 -1.43
CA ALA A 92 -15.21 1.15 -0.99
C ALA A 92 -15.65 0.53 0.35
N TYR A 93 -15.21 -0.70 0.57
CA TYR A 93 -15.24 -1.36 1.87
C TYR A 93 -13.82 -1.44 2.43
N VAL A 94 -13.65 -1.03 3.68
CA VAL A 94 -12.41 -1.21 4.44
C VAL A 94 -12.65 -2.35 5.44
N VAL A 95 -11.85 -3.40 5.32
CA VAL A 95 -11.92 -4.58 6.19
C VAL A 95 -10.65 -4.61 7.03
N ASN A 96 -10.75 -4.39 8.34
CA ASN A 96 -9.62 -4.55 9.27
C ASN A 96 -9.66 -5.95 9.88
N PHE A 97 -8.52 -6.63 9.88
CA PHE A 97 -8.38 -7.94 10.49
C PHE A 97 -7.94 -7.80 11.96
N ALA A 98 -8.43 -8.73 12.79
CA ALA A 98 -8.07 -8.83 14.20
C ALA A 98 -6.55 -9.04 14.40
N ASP A 99 -6.09 -8.81 15.62
CA ASP A 99 -4.69 -8.99 16.04
C ASP A 99 -3.67 -8.21 15.19
N ASN A 100 -4.11 -7.09 14.60
CA ASN A 100 -3.29 -6.24 13.75
C ASN A 100 -2.73 -6.98 12.50
N GLN A 101 -3.45 -8.00 12.00
CA GLN A 101 -3.07 -8.82 10.85
C GLN A 101 -3.38 -8.16 9.49
N GLY A 102 -3.36 -6.83 9.46
CA GLY A 102 -3.55 -6.05 8.25
C GLY A 102 -4.99 -5.62 8.01
N PHE A 103 -5.20 -5.15 6.80
CA PHE A 103 -6.48 -4.68 6.30
C PHE A 103 -6.61 -5.02 4.82
N ALA A 104 -7.85 -5.01 4.32
CA ALA A 104 -8.17 -5.04 2.91
C ALA A 104 -9.00 -3.82 2.52
N VAL A 105 -8.83 -3.36 1.29
CA VAL A 105 -9.68 -2.31 0.71
C VAL A 105 -10.29 -2.84 -0.58
N LEU A 106 -11.62 -2.92 -0.60
CA LEU A 106 -12.42 -3.55 -1.64
C LEU A 106 -13.23 -2.49 -2.38
N GLY A 107 -13.32 -2.59 -3.71
CA GLY A 107 -14.25 -1.77 -4.48
C GLY A 107 -15.69 -2.17 -4.16
N ALA A 108 -16.54 -1.20 -3.82
CA ALA A 108 -17.93 -1.46 -3.45
C ALA A 108 -18.91 -1.31 -4.62
N ARG A 109 -18.41 -1.16 -5.85
CA ARG A 109 -19.21 -1.02 -7.07
C ARG A 109 -18.68 -1.95 -8.14
N TYR A 110 -19.57 -2.43 -9.00
CA TYR A 110 -19.18 -3.33 -10.09
C TYR A 110 -18.33 -2.64 -11.18
N SER A 111 -18.31 -1.31 -11.21
CA SER A 111 -17.41 -0.50 -12.05
C SER A 111 -16.00 -0.34 -11.47
N LEU A 112 -15.76 -0.75 -10.21
CA LEU A 112 -14.47 -0.64 -9.54
C LEU A 112 -13.79 -2.00 -9.45
N GLU A 113 -12.46 -1.96 -9.31
CA GLU A 113 -11.67 -3.16 -9.05
C GLU A 113 -12.10 -3.82 -7.73
N PRO A 114 -12.22 -5.16 -7.68
CA PRO A 114 -12.75 -5.84 -6.51
C PRO A 114 -11.85 -5.72 -5.28
N ILE A 115 -10.52 -5.67 -5.48
CA ILE A 115 -9.52 -5.60 -4.40
C ILE A 115 -8.43 -4.61 -4.81
N TYR A 116 -8.27 -3.54 -4.04
CA TYR A 116 -7.21 -2.54 -4.24
C TYR A 116 -5.98 -2.80 -3.36
N ALA A 117 -6.20 -3.31 -2.15
CA ALA A 117 -5.14 -3.64 -1.20
C ALA A 117 -5.53 -4.82 -0.31
N LEU A 118 -4.54 -5.63 0.05
CA LEU A 118 -4.60 -6.67 1.06
C LEU A 118 -3.24 -6.73 1.77
N THR A 119 -3.20 -6.18 2.99
CA THR A 119 -1.96 -5.97 3.75
C THR A 119 -1.73 -7.07 4.79
N GLU A 120 -0.50 -7.24 5.23
CA GLU A 120 -0.05 -8.29 6.16
C GLU A 120 -0.11 -7.84 7.62
N LYS A 121 -0.06 -6.52 7.86
CA LYS A 121 -0.02 -5.91 9.19
C LYS A 121 -0.53 -4.48 9.17
N GLY A 122 -1.12 -4.05 10.27
CA GLY A 122 -1.65 -2.70 10.43
C GLY A 122 -3.17 -2.67 10.34
N THR A 123 -3.74 -1.48 10.50
CA THR A 123 -5.15 -1.20 10.27
C THR A 123 -5.28 0.04 9.40
N LEU A 124 -6.45 0.21 8.79
CA LEU A 124 -6.78 1.36 7.97
C LEU A 124 -7.98 2.12 8.57
N ASP A 125 -7.81 3.43 8.74
CA ASP A 125 -8.88 4.34 9.19
C ASP A 125 -9.76 4.73 7.99
N ALA A 126 -10.95 4.13 7.93
CA ALA A 126 -11.94 4.40 6.90
C ALA A 126 -12.36 5.87 6.79
N LYS A 127 -12.31 6.67 7.87
CA LYS A 127 -12.64 8.10 7.83
C LYS A 127 -11.56 8.91 7.14
N LYS A 128 -10.29 8.56 7.37
CA LYS A 128 -9.15 9.15 6.64
C LYS A 128 -9.23 8.81 5.16
N LEU A 129 -9.49 7.55 4.81
CA LEU A 129 -9.68 7.15 3.40
C LEU A 129 -10.83 7.92 2.76
N ASN A 130 -11.97 8.03 3.43
CA ASN A 130 -13.12 8.77 2.91
C ASN A 130 -12.79 10.25 2.66
N SER A 131 -12.03 10.86 3.56
CA SER A 131 -11.56 12.25 3.44
C SER A 131 -10.59 12.41 2.26
N ALA A 132 -9.67 11.47 2.07
CA ALA A 132 -8.76 11.44 0.92
C ALA A 132 -9.54 11.31 -0.41
N MET A 133 -10.56 10.43 -0.47
CA MET A 133 -11.43 10.29 -1.64
C MET A 133 -12.21 11.55 -1.98
N ILE A 134 -12.75 12.25 -0.96
CA ILE A 134 -13.45 13.53 -1.17
C ILE A 134 -12.48 14.57 -1.77
N ASN A 135 -11.26 14.64 -1.25
CA ASN A 135 -10.23 15.55 -1.74
C ASN A 135 -9.79 15.21 -3.16
N ALA A 136 -9.57 13.92 -3.47
CA ALA A 136 -9.25 13.46 -4.83
C ALA A 136 -10.37 13.81 -5.82
N TYR A 137 -11.63 13.55 -5.46
CA TYR A 137 -12.78 13.86 -6.31
C TYR A 137 -12.92 15.36 -6.58
N ARG A 138 -12.77 16.18 -5.54
CA ARG A 138 -12.78 17.64 -5.67
C ARG A 138 -11.70 18.12 -6.62
N ARG A 139 -10.48 17.57 -6.54
CA ARG A 139 -9.37 17.95 -7.42
C ARG A 139 -9.66 17.57 -8.86
N ASN A 140 -10.14 16.36 -9.10
CA ASN A 140 -10.44 15.86 -10.44
C ASN A 140 -11.50 16.71 -11.15
N ILE A 141 -12.58 17.11 -10.46
CA ILE A 141 -13.63 17.95 -11.05
C ILE A 141 -13.14 19.37 -11.34
N ASN A 142 -12.34 19.94 -10.45
CA ASN A 142 -11.88 21.33 -10.58
C ASN A 142 -10.58 21.46 -11.40
N ASN A 143 -10.02 20.34 -11.87
CA ASN A 143 -8.70 20.28 -12.52
C ASN A 143 -7.60 20.96 -11.70
N GLU A 144 -7.68 20.85 -10.37
CA GLU A 144 -6.77 21.50 -9.44
C GLU A 144 -5.50 20.66 -9.25
N PRO A 145 -4.31 21.27 -9.31
CA PRO A 145 -3.07 20.57 -9.00
C PRO A 145 -2.98 20.27 -7.49
N ILE A 146 -2.30 19.17 -7.11
CA ILE A 146 -2.27 18.62 -5.73
C ILE A 146 -1.72 19.59 -4.66
N ASN A 147 -1.01 20.62 -5.06
CA ASN A 147 -0.39 21.64 -4.22
C ASN A 147 -1.36 22.54 -3.42
N THR A 148 -2.69 22.33 -3.49
CA THR A 148 -3.69 23.19 -2.83
C THR A 148 -4.21 22.70 -1.46
N LEU A 149 -3.80 21.53 -0.95
CA LEU A 149 -4.33 21.00 0.33
C LEU A 149 -3.29 20.66 1.41
N THR A 150 -2.00 20.90 1.19
CA THR A 150 -0.94 20.43 2.09
C THR A 150 -0.54 21.42 3.18
N ASN A 151 -1.34 22.47 3.41
CA ASN A 151 -1.06 23.47 4.46
C ASN A 151 -1.59 23.05 5.85
N ASN A 152 -2.26 21.90 5.95
CA ASN A 152 -2.72 21.32 7.21
C ASN A 152 -2.03 19.99 7.54
N TRP A 153 -0.85 19.72 6.97
CA TRP A 153 0.06 18.74 7.54
C TRP A 153 0.54 19.31 8.86
N GLY A 154 -0.10 18.86 9.94
CA GLY A 154 0.26 19.26 11.29
C GLY A 154 1.77 19.05 11.50
N ARG A 155 2.41 20.09 12.02
CA ARG A 155 3.75 20.06 12.60
C ARG A 155 4.00 18.70 13.27
N ASN A 156 5.08 18.03 12.87
CA ASN A 156 5.60 16.77 13.39
C ASN A 156 4.95 15.51 12.79
N ASN A 157 5.39 15.04 11.63
CA ASN A 157 5.69 13.61 11.37
C ASN A 157 6.27 13.41 9.96
N GLU A 158 7.15 12.43 9.85
CA GLU A 158 7.61 11.84 8.59
C GLU A 158 6.44 11.57 7.63
N VAL A 159 6.70 11.56 6.32
CA VAL A 159 5.74 11.08 5.30
C VAL A 159 5.18 9.73 5.76
N SER A 160 3.90 9.73 6.16
CA SER A 160 3.26 8.71 6.98
C SER A 160 2.54 7.68 6.11
N ILE A 161 1.93 6.67 6.75
CA ILE A 161 0.92 5.77 6.16
C ILE A 161 -0.16 6.52 5.34
N ASP A 162 -0.29 7.83 5.51
CA ASP A 162 -1.24 8.63 4.77
C ASP A 162 -0.99 8.65 3.25
N TYR A 163 0.24 8.34 2.79
CA TYR A 163 0.51 8.14 1.36
C TYR A 163 -0.31 6.98 0.76
N ILE A 164 -0.58 5.91 1.54
CA ILE A 164 -1.42 4.79 1.10
C ILE A 164 -2.88 5.27 0.92
N TYR A 165 -3.39 6.15 1.78
CA TYR A 165 -4.74 6.70 1.61
C TYR A 165 -4.86 7.45 0.30
N ASP A 166 -3.87 8.28 -0.04
CA ASP A 166 -3.87 9.07 -1.26
C ASP A 166 -3.83 8.18 -2.51
N LEU A 167 -2.93 7.18 -2.56
CA LEU A 167 -2.86 6.24 -3.69
C LEU A 167 -4.19 5.49 -3.91
N LEU A 168 -4.76 4.97 -2.83
CA LEU A 168 -6.04 4.25 -2.88
C LEU A 168 -7.16 5.19 -3.34
N ALA A 169 -7.27 6.37 -2.73
CA ALA A 169 -8.31 7.34 -3.03
C ALA A 169 -8.26 7.80 -4.50
N GLU A 170 -7.08 8.11 -5.02
CA GLU A 170 -6.90 8.53 -6.42
C GLU A 170 -7.32 7.42 -7.38
N SER A 171 -6.91 6.18 -7.12
CA SER A 171 -7.28 5.05 -7.98
C SER A 171 -8.79 4.81 -8.03
N MET A 172 -9.47 4.88 -6.89
CA MET A 172 -10.91 4.60 -6.79
C MET A 172 -11.78 5.69 -7.39
N VAL A 173 -11.31 6.95 -7.34
CA VAL A 173 -12.09 8.10 -7.81
C VAL A 173 -11.87 8.39 -9.29
N VAL A 174 -10.74 7.96 -9.85
CA VAL A 174 -10.43 8.12 -11.28
C VAL A 174 -10.93 6.95 -12.12
N THR A 175 -11.17 5.79 -11.52
CA THR A 175 -11.78 4.65 -12.22
C THR A 175 -13.19 5.05 -12.70
N PRO A 176 -13.45 5.08 -14.02
CA PRO A 176 -14.68 5.64 -14.57
C PRO A 176 -15.92 4.90 -14.08
N ARG A 177 -17.01 5.64 -13.86
CA ARG A 177 -18.36 5.08 -13.79
C ARG A 177 -18.75 4.60 -15.18
N ILE A 178 -18.41 3.37 -15.51
CA ILE A 178 -18.85 2.77 -16.77
C ILE A 178 -20.32 2.37 -16.62
N LYS A 179 -21.11 2.66 -17.66
CA LYS A 179 -22.45 2.12 -17.86
C LYS A 179 -22.39 1.13 -19.01
N VAL A 180 -22.23 -0.16 -18.72
CA VAL A 180 -22.49 -1.23 -19.71
C VAL A 180 -23.81 -1.93 -19.44
N ASP A 181 -24.51 -2.30 -20.51
CA ASP A 181 -25.74 -3.08 -20.46
C ASP A 181 -25.46 -4.59 -20.28
N LYS A 182 -24.54 -4.93 -19.36
CA LYS A 182 -24.06 -6.30 -19.12
C LYS A 182 -24.16 -6.67 -17.64
N THR A 183 -24.53 -7.91 -17.34
CA THR A 183 -24.39 -8.49 -15.99
C THR A 183 -23.16 -9.40 -15.92
N TYR A 184 -22.57 -9.51 -14.73
CA TYR A 184 -21.33 -10.25 -14.49
C TYR A 184 -21.48 -11.20 -13.29
N ILE A 185 -21.17 -12.47 -13.50
CA ILE A 185 -21.00 -13.48 -12.43
C ILE A 185 -19.52 -13.87 -12.41
N TYR A 186 -18.86 -13.57 -11.30
CA TYR A 186 -17.44 -13.83 -11.10
C TYR A 186 -17.22 -15.19 -10.43
N GLY A 187 -16.36 -16.01 -11.02
CA GLY A 187 -15.83 -17.23 -10.43
C GLY A 187 -14.75 -16.95 -9.38
N GLU A 188 -14.14 -18.02 -8.88
CA GLU A 188 -13.08 -17.95 -7.88
C GLU A 188 -11.75 -17.51 -8.52
N TRP A 189 -10.93 -16.78 -7.75
CA TRP A 189 -9.57 -16.45 -8.17
C TRP A 189 -8.66 -17.66 -7.98
N GLU A 190 -7.98 -18.06 -9.04
CA GLU A 190 -6.99 -19.12 -9.03
C GLU A 190 -5.59 -18.54 -9.28
N PRO A 191 -4.59 -18.85 -8.45
CA PRO A 191 -3.24 -18.34 -8.65
C PRO A 191 -2.57 -19.00 -9.86
N ILE A 192 -2.04 -18.20 -10.76
CA ILE A 192 -1.33 -18.65 -11.97
C ILE A 192 0.19 -18.68 -11.72
N SER A 193 0.70 -17.60 -11.14
CA SER A 193 2.14 -17.42 -10.92
C SER A 193 2.39 -16.35 -9.87
N TYR A 194 3.51 -16.46 -9.16
CA TYR A 194 3.90 -15.48 -8.17
C TYR A 194 5.42 -15.41 -8.01
N VAL A 195 5.91 -14.27 -7.53
CA VAL A 195 7.29 -14.06 -7.09
C VAL A 195 7.26 -13.36 -5.74
N GLY A 196 8.22 -13.72 -4.87
CA GLY A 196 8.43 -13.03 -3.60
C GLY A 196 7.41 -13.37 -2.51
N PRO A 197 7.33 -12.56 -1.43
CA PRO A 197 8.17 -11.36 -1.17
C PRO A 197 9.68 -11.68 -1.15
N LEU A 198 10.49 -10.89 -1.86
CA LEU A 198 11.94 -11.08 -1.99
C LEU A 198 12.73 -10.37 -0.88
N VAL A 199 12.15 -9.36 -0.23
CA VAL A 199 12.77 -8.64 0.88
C VAL A 199 12.31 -9.28 2.20
N GLU A 200 13.26 -9.78 2.97
CA GLU A 200 13.00 -10.50 4.23
C GLU A 200 12.93 -9.58 5.46
N VAL A 201 13.52 -8.39 5.35
CA VAL A 201 13.64 -7.42 6.43
C VAL A 201 12.45 -6.48 6.48
N LYS A 202 12.16 -5.99 7.69
CA LYS A 202 11.08 -5.05 8.01
C LYS A 202 11.69 -3.89 8.78
N TRP A 203 12.50 -3.08 8.13
CA TRP A 203 13.19 -1.94 8.75
C TRP A 203 12.29 -0.71 8.85
N ASN A 204 12.69 0.24 9.69
CA ASN A 204 11.96 1.49 9.94
C ASN A 204 12.91 2.69 9.91
N GLN A 205 12.37 3.90 9.90
CA GLN A 205 13.14 5.13 9.82
C GLN A 205 13.53 5.73 11.16
N GLY A 206 12.82 5.37 12.24
CA GLY A 206 13.06 5.87 13.60
C GLY A 206 13.99 4.99 14.43
N TYR A 207 13.97 5.16 15.75
CA TYR A 207 14.79 4.38 16.67
C TYR A 207 14.41 2.88 16.62
N PRO A 208 15.37 1.93 16.67
CA PRO A 208 16.82 2.14 16.81
C PRO A 208 17.58 2.36 15.49
N PHE A 209 16.91 2.32 14.34
CA PHE A 209 17.54 2.39 13.03
C PHE A 209 18.25 3.73 12.76
N ASN A 210 17.74 4.83 13.33
CA ASN A 210 18.31 6.16 13.16
C ASN A 210 19.36 6.56 14.21
N MET A 211 19.77 5.68 15.12
CA MET A 211 20.58 6.07 16.28
C MET A 211 21.99 6.60 15.94
N LYS A 212 22.44 6.44 14.69
CA LYS A 212 23.71 6.99 14.17
C LYS A 212 23.52 8.18 13.23
N MET A 213 22.28 8.55 12.91
CA MET A 213 21.98 9.70 12.06
C MET A 213 22.33 11.00 12.81
N ASP A 214 22.66 12.03 12.03
CA ASP A 214 23.00 13.35 12.56
C ASP A 214 21.82 13.99 13.33
N TYR A 215 22.14 14.89 14.25
CA TYR A 215 21.15 15.71 14.94
C TYR A 215 20.91 17.01 14.19
N VAL A 216 19.65 17.46 14.17
CA VAL A 216 19.25 18.74 13.57
C VAL A 216 18.51 19.59 14.60
N THR A 217 18.78 20.89 14.59
CA THR A 217 18.08 21.87 15.43
C THR A 217 17.14 22.71 14.57
N TRP A 218 15.85 22.69 14.90
CA TRP A 218 14.82 23.50 14.25
C TRP A 218 13.93 24.17 15.29
N ASN A 219 13.70 25.48 15.16
CA ASN A 219 12.92 26.29 16.11
C ASN A 219 13.32 26.09 17.59
N GLY A 220 14.61 25.86 17.86
CA GLY A 220 15.14 25.64 19.21
C GLY A 220 15.02 24.21 19.74
N TYR A 221 14.42 23.29 18.99
CA TYR A 221 14.35 21.86 19.33
C TYR A 221 15.41 21.09 18.57
N THR A 222 16.17 20.26 19.28
CA THR A 222 17.16 19.36 18.68
C THR A 222 16.64 17.94 18.71
N ALA A 223 16.59 17.29 17.54
CA ALA A 223 16.17 15.91 17.40
C ALA A 223 17.13 15.15 16.49
N GLN A 224 17.23 13.84 16.70
CA GLN A 224 17.96 12.98 15.79
C GLN A 224 17.17 12.83 14.50
N MET A 225 17.84 13.06 13.36
CA MET A 225 17.21 12.87 12.05
C MET A 225 16.73 11.44 11.90
N SER A 226 15.61 11.26 11.19
CA SER A 226 15.23 9.92 10.76
C SER A 226 16.16 9.42 9.66
N VAL A 227 16.19 8.12 9.44
CA VAL A 227 17.00 7.53 8.36
C VAL A 227 16.55 8.04 6.98
N GLY A 228 15.23 8.25 6.82
CA GLY A 228 14.61 8.64 5.57
C GLY A 228 14.14 7.44 4.74
N CYS A 229 12.98 7.58 4.11
CA CYS A 229 12.33 6.51 3.34
C CYS A 229 13.19 6.07 2.14
N THR A 230 13.90 7.01 1.51
CA THR A 230 14.80 6.74 0.38
C THR A 230 15.94 5.80 0.76
N VAL A 231 16.54 6.02 1.93
CA VAL A 231 17.62 5.18 2.47
C VAL A 231 17.08 3.83 2.92
N ILE A 232 15.97 3.79 3.65
CA ILE A 232 15.37 2.52 4.11
C ILE A 232 14.97 1.64 2.92
N ALA A 233 14.26 2.19 1.93
CA ALA A 233 13.88 1.42 0.75
C ALA A 233 15.11 0.83 0.06
N ALA A 234 16.11 1.66 -0.26
CA ALA A 234 17.31 1.18 -0.92
C ALA A 234 18.09 0.15 -0.08
N ALA A 235 18.24 0.36 1.22
CA ALA A 235 18.93 -0.58 2.10
C ALA A 235 18.21 -1.94 2.16
N GLN A 236 16.87 -1.95 2.21
CA GLN A 236 16.09 -3.19 2.16
C GLN A 236 16.28 -3.93 0.83
N MET A 237 16.30 -3.22 -0.30
CA MET A 237 16.63 -3.79 -1.62
C MET A 237 18.06 -4.35 -1.65
N MET A 238 19.05 -3.58 -1.18
CA MET A 238 20.45 -3.99 -1.07
C MET A 238 20.62 -5.23 -0.20
N SER A 239 19.84 -5.37 0.89
CA SER A 239 19.88 -6.55 1.74
C SER A 239 19.44 -7.82 1.01
N SER A 240 18.43 -7.72 0.13
CA SER A 240 17.95 -8.84 -0.68
C SER A 240 18.96 -9.21 -1.77
N ASN A 241 19.46 -8.20 -2.49
CA ASN A 241 20.48 -8.37 -3.53
C ASN A 241 21.86 -8.79 -2.99
N ARG A 242 22.14 -8.49 -1.72
CA ARG A 242 23.47 -8.59 -1.08
C ARG A 242 24.54 -7.73 -1.77
N HIS A 243 24.14 -6.55 -2.24
CA HIS A 243 25.01 -5.57 -2.89
C HIS A 243 24.83 -4.19 -2.28
N PRO A 244 25.91 -3.43 -2.00
CA PRO A 244 27.33 -3.76 -2.25
C PRO A 244 27.85 -4.93 -1.41
N MET A 245 28.83 -5.69 -1.95
CA MET A 245 29.50 -6.75 -1.17
C MET A 245 30.56 -6.19 -0.22
N SER A 246 31.27 -5.14 -0.65
CA SER A 246 32.36 -4.49 0.08
C SER A 246 32.27 -2.98 -0.07
N ALA A 247 32.73 -2.23 0.93
CA ALA A 247 32.82 -0.78 0.80
C ALA A 247 33.87 -0.41 -0.27
N PRO A 248 33.62 0.62 -1.12
CA PRO A 248 34.55 1.03 -2.15
C PRO A 248 35.94 1.38 -1.58
N GLY A 249 36.97 0.62 -1.98
CA GLY A 249 38.35 0.83 -1.52
C GLY A 249 38.71 0.21 -0.17
N ASP A 250 37.81 -0.56 0.45
CA ASP A 250 38.04 -1.30 1.69
C ASP A 250 37.91 -2.82 1.48
N SER A 251 38.63 -3.58 2.28
CA SER A 251 38.44 -5.04 2.46
C SER A 251 37.21 -5.38 3.31
N ALA A 252 36.64 -4.41 4.03
CA ALA A 252 35.44 -4.59 4.84
C ALA A 252 34.22 -4.94 3.99
N THR A 253 33.54 -6.03 4.35
CA THR A 253 32.33 -6.51 3.68
C THR A 253 31.07 -6.05 4.40
N TYR A 254 30.00 -5.76 3.65
CA TYR A 254 28.70 -5.51 4.26
C TYR A 254 28.13 -6.83 4.83
N PRO A 255 27.82 -6.90 6.13
CA PRO A 255 27.41 -8.14 6.78
C PRO A 255 25.92 -8.45 6.57
N TRP A 256 25.43 -8.41 5.32
CA TRP A 256 23.99 -8.50 4.99
C TRP A 256 23.26 -9.68 5.65
N ASN A 257 23.90 -10.84 5.76
CA ASN A 257 23.30 -12.01 6.44
C ASN A 257 23.00 -11.74 7.91
N ASN A 258 23.87 -10.99 8.60
CA ASN A 258 23.68 -10.62 10.00
C ASN A 258 22.65 -9.49 10.11
N LEU A 259 22.73 -8.50 9.21
CA LEU A 259 21.80 -7.37 9.21
C LEU A 259 20.35 -7.82 8.98
N LYS A 260 20.12 -8.90 8.22
CA LYS A 260 18.78 -9.50 8.02
C LYS A 260 18.14 -10.05 9.30
N LEU A 261 18.93 -10.30 10.34
CA LEU A 261 18.42 -10.72 11.64
C LEU A 261 17.80 -9.56 12.41
N VAL A 262 18.13 -8.31 12.06
CA VAL A 262 17.59 -7.10 12.67
C VAL A 262 16.23 -6.81 12.03
N SER A 263 15.14 -6.97 12.79
CA SER A 263 13.75 -6.74 12.37
C SER A 263 13.37 -7.39 11.04
N ASN A 264 12.74 -8.55 11.13
CA ASN A 264 12.18 -9.30 10.01
C ASN A 264 10.79 -9.85 10.38
N TYR A 265 10.18 -10.63 9.48
CA TYR A 265 8.87 -11.25 9.70
C TYR A 265 8.73 -12.00 11.04
N LEU A 266 9.82 -12.57 11.59
CA LEU A 266 9.79 -13.37 12.82
C LEU A 266 9.91 -12.52 14.10
N ASN A 267 10.63 -11.39 14.04
CA ASN A 267 11.06 -10.66 15.24
C ASN A 267 10.78 -9.14 15.20
N MET A 268 10.12 -8.62 14.16
CA MET A 268 9.85 -7.18 14.00
C MET A 268 9.11 -6.56 15.19
N LYS A 269 8.30 -7.33 15.95
CA LYS A 269 7.61 -6.85 17.16
C LYS A 269 8.56 -6.45 18.30
N ASN A 270 9.85 -6.75 18.20
CA ASN A 270 10.83 -6.40 19.22
C ASN A 270 11.39 -4.98 19.03
N TYR A 271 11.08 -4.29 17.94
CA TYR A 271 11.76 -3.06 17.52
C TYR A 271 10.85 -1.81 17.51
N PHE A 272 9.97 -1.63 18.50
CA PHE A 272 8.99 -0.52 18.48
C PHE A 272 9.59 0.84 18.93
N PRO A 273 9.18 1.96 18.30
CA PRO A 273 9.83 3.27 18.46
C PRO A 273 9.48 4.01 19.76
N TYR A 274 8.54 3.53 20.59
CA TYR A 274 7.90 4.40 21.59
C TYR A 274 8.65 4.57 22.92
N TYR A 275 9.60 3.70 23.29
CA TYR A 275 10.38 3.89 24.53
C TYR A 275 11.77 3.22 24.45
N PRO A 276 12.88 4.01 24.43
CA PRO A 276 14.25 3.48 24.49
C PRO A 276 14.53 2.66 25.75
N ASP A 277 13.83 2.97 26.85
CA ASP A 277 14.11 2.44 28.19
C ASP A 277 13.16 1.30 28.62
N ALA A 278 12.12 0.97 27.83
CA ALA A 278 11.04 0.08 28.27
C ALA A 278 10.96 -1.27 27.53
N LEU A 279 11.77 -1.47 26.49
CA LEU A 279 11.82 -2.74 25.79
C LEU A 279 13.17 -3.41 26.02
N PRO A 280 13.20 -4.69 26.44
CA PRO A 280 14.32 -5.53 26.07
C PRO A 280 14.26 -5.65 24.54
N LEU A 281 14.84 -4.67 23.84
CA LEU A 281 15.50 -4.97 22.57
C LEU A 281 16.35 -6.23 22.83
N PRO A 282 16.63 -7.10 21.85
CA PRO A 282 17.78 -8.00 21.98
C PRO A 282 19.00 -7.09 22.23
N GLU A 283 19.29 -6.80 23.50
CA GLU A 283 19.80 -5.50 23.95
C GLU A 283 21.14 -5.25 23.29
N LYS A 284 21.26 -4.21 22.45
CA LYS A 284 22.51 -3.84 21.78
C LYS A 284 23.19 -5.00 21.04
N SER A 285 22.43 -5.76 20.25
CA SER A 285 23.09 -6.70 19.33
C SER A 285 24.01 -5.89 18.42
N GLU A 286 25.24 -6.36 18.26
CA GLU A 286 26.27 -5.80 17.38
C GLU A 286 25.69 -5.47 15.99
N TYR A 287 24.69 -6.23 15.53
CA TYR A 287 24.02 -6.07 14.25
C TYR A 287 23.09 -4.86 14.17
N VAL A 288 22.44 -4.47 15.27
CA VAL A 288 21.62 -3.23 15.29
C VAL A 288 22.54 -2.01 15.15
N ASP A 289 23.68 -2.02 15.84
CA ASP A 289 24.70 -0.96 15.72
C ASP A 289 25.29 -0.89 14.32
N GLN A 290 25.71 -2.05 13.79
CA GLN A 290 26.19 -2.16 12.40
C GLN A 290 25.14 -1.72 11.38
N LEU A 291 23.86 -2.06 11.57
CA LEU A 291 22.79 -1.63 10.68
C LEU A 291 22.66 -0.11 10.69
N ALA A 292 22.64 0.52 11.88
CA ALA A 292 22.54 1.97 11.98
C ALA A 292 23.74 2.68 11.33
N ASP A 293 24.96 2.14 11.46
CA ASP A 293 26.15 2.66 10.77
C ASP A 293 26.03 2.52 9.24
N VAL A 294 25.55 1.36 8.75
CA VAL A 294 25.30 1.13 7.32
C VAL A 294 24.25 2.09 6.77
N LEU A 295 23.13 2.27 7.49
CA LEU A 295 22.07 3.20 7.10
C LEU A 295 22.57 4.64 7.04
N HIS A 296 23.36 5.07 8.03
CA HIS A 296 23.98 6.39 8.02
C HIS A 296 24.94 6.56 6.84
N HIS A 297 25.76 5.55 6.53
CA HIS A 297 26.66 5.59 5.39
C HIS A 297 25.90 5.68 4.05
N ILE A 298 24.85 4.88 3.86
CA ILE A 298 23.98 4.98 2.67
C ILE A 298 23.37 6.37 2.58
N GLY A 299 22.90 6.94 3.69
CA GLY A 299 22.40 8.31 3.75
C GLY A 299 23.40 9.35 3.24
N LYS A 300 24.68 9.23 3.62
CA LYS A 300 25.75 10.10 3.10
C LYS A 300 25.96 9.92 1.60
N CYS A 301 25.97 8.68 1.11
CA CYS A 301 26.08 8.39 -0.32
C CYS A 301 24.91 8.95 -1.15
N PHE A 302 23.73 9.06 -0.53
CA PHE A 302 22.51 9.57 -1.16
C PHE A 302 22.33 11.08 -0.97
N ASN A 303 23.31 11.77 -0.37
CA ASN A 303 23.24 13.20 -0.10
C ASN A 303 21.92 13.62 0.56
N VAL A 304 21.49 12.86 1.58
CA VAL A 304 20.20 13.11 2.23
C VAL A 304 20.13 14.51 2.84
N PHE A 305 18.96 15.14 2.73
CA PHE A 305 18.67 16.44 3.31
C PHE A 305 17.51 16.36 4.30
N PHE A 306 17.54 17.25 5.30
CA PHE A 306 16.47 17.40 6.27
C PHE A 306 15.48 18.47 5.83
N HIS A 307 14.20 18.22 6.05
CA HIS A 307 13.11 19.21 5.96
C HIS A 307 12.10 18.98 7.09
N GLU A 308 11.13 19.89 7.25
CA GLU A 308 10.12 19.80 8.33
C GLU A 308 9.32 18.48 8.32
N GLY A 309 9.27 17.78 7.18
CA GLY A 309 8.60 16.50 7.00
C GLY A 309 9.51 15.26 7.05
N GLY A 310 10.78 15.40 7.45
CA GLY A 310 11.71 14.27 7.64
C GLY A 310 13.01 14.37 6.85
N THR A 311 13.62 13.21 6.61
CA THR A 311 14.88 13.06 5.84
C THR A 311 14.56 12.51 4.45
N GLY A 312 15.05 13.18 3.40
CA GLY A 312 14.78 12.83 2.01
C GLY A 312 16.01 12.88 1.11
N ALA A 313 15.86 12.34 -0.10
CA ALA A 313 16.83 12.46 -1.19
C ALA A 313 16.09 12.54 -2.54
N THR A 314 16.72 13.11 -3.55
CA THR A 314 16.21 13.06 -4.93
C THR A 314 16.43 11.67 -5.54
N ILE A 315 15.68 11.31 -6.59
CA ILE A 315 15.90 10.02 -7.25
C ILE A 315 17.26 10.00 -7.98
N GLU A 316 17.74 11.17 -8.43
CA GLU A 316 19.07 11.36 -8.99
C GLU A 316 20.18 11.08 -7.98
N ASP A 317 20.05 11.61 -6.75
CA ASP A 317 21.04 11.37 -5.69
C ASP A 317 21.04 9.90 -5.24
N VAL A 318 19.85 9.27 -5.13
CA VAL A 318 19.74 7.83 -4.87
C VAL A 318 20.43 7.03 -5.97
N LEU A 319 20.21 7.38 -7.24
CA LEU A 319 20.83 6.70 -8.37
C LEU A 319 22.36 6.86 -8.38
N ALA A 320 22.86 8.08 -8.14
CA ALA A 320 24.28 8.36 -8.03
C ALA A 320 24.91 7.61 -6.85
N GLY A 321 24.22 7.56 -5.71
CA GLY A 321 24.63 6.83 -4.52
C GLY A 321 24.68 5.31 -4.73
N LEU A 322 23.69 4.72 -5.41
CA LEU A 322 23.73 3.30 -5.77
C LEU A 322 24.96 2.98 -6.62
N LYS A 323 25.26 3.82 -7.61
CA LYS A 323 26.44 3.66 -8.48
C LYS A 323 27.76 3.87 -7.72
N SER A 324 27.80 4.73 -6.71
CA SER A 324 29.00 4.91 -5.89
C SER A 324 29.22 3.75 -4.92
N LEU A 325 28.13 3.21 -4.35
CA LEU A 325 28.17 2.07 -3.43
C LEU A 325 28.61 0.78 -4.13
N ASP A 326 28.05 0.45 -5.30
CA ASP A 326 28.48 -0.70 -6.12
C ASP A 326 28.53 -0.33 -7.61
N PRO A 327 29.68 0.17 -8.11
CA PRO A 327 29.81 0.64 -9.49
C PRO A 327 29.79 -0.49 -10.52
N VAL A 328 29.90 -1.76 -10.10
CA VAL A 328 29.83 -2.91 -10.99
C VAL A 328 28.39 -3.41 -11.10
N TYR A 329 27.72 -3.59 -9.96
CA TYR A 329 26.36 -4.12 -9.92
C TYR A 329 25.33 -3.11 -10.41
N TYR A 330 25.47 -1.82 -10.04
CA TYR A 330 24.53 -0.76 -10.43
C TYR A 330 25.02 0.07 -11.64
N LYS A 331 26.00 -0.42 -12.40
CA LYS A 331 26.63 0.33 -13.52
C LYS A 331 25.59 0.89 -14.53
N ASP A 332 24.61 0.06 -14.89
CA ASP A 332 23.58 0.35 -15.89
C ASP A 332 22.29 0.88 -15.25
N ALA A 333 22.31 1.15 -13.93
CA ALA A 333 21.15 1.62 -13.22
C ALA A 333 20.67 2.96 -13.80
N LYS A 334 19.35 3.08 -13.93
CA LYS A 334 18.66 4.31 -14.33
C LYS A 334 17.25 4.33 -13.77
N TRP A 335 16.67 5.51 -13.66
CA TRP A 335 15.26 5.64 -13.28
C TRP A 335 14.36 5.78 -14.51
N VAL A 336 13.13 5.30 -14.40
CA VAL A 336 12.05 5.43 -15.39
C VAL A 336 10.72 5.65 -14.68
N THR A 337 9.74 6.25 -15.33
CA THR A 337 8.37 6.34 -14.79
C THR A 337 7.64 5.01 -14.93
N ILE A 338 6.78 4.64 -13.98
CA ILE A 338 6.02 3.37 -14.04
C ILE A 338 5.06 3.32 -15.21
N LYS A 339 4.53 4.50 -15.59
CA LYS A 339 3.52 4.72 -16.63
C LYS A 339 3.62 3.79 -17.83
N ASP A 340 4.81 3.71 -18.39
CA ASP A 340 5.11 2.98 -19.62
C ASP A 340 6.15 1.86 -19.39
N ASN A 341 6.37 1.47 -18.13
CA ASN A 341 7.47 0.57 -17.74
C ASN A 341 7.07 -0.47 -16.68
N MET A 342 5.78 -0.76 -16.53
CA MET A 342 5.28 -1.79 -15.60
C MET A 342 5.87 -3.18 -15.92
N ASP A 343 6.09 -3.49 -17.21
CA ASP A 343 6.76 -4.71 -17.68
C ASP A 343 8.16 -4.89 -17.06
N LYS A 344 8.88 -3.78 -16.83
CA LYS A 344 10.22 -3.81 -16.25
C LYS A 344 10.21 -4.22 -14.79
N ILE A 345 9.14 -3.90 -14.05
CA ILE A 345 8.96 -4.37 -12.66
C ILE A 345 8.90 -5.90 -12.67
N TYR A 346 8.02 -6.49 -13.50
CA TYR A 346 7.91 -7.94 -13.59
C TYR A 346 9.20 -8.61 -14.07
N LYS A 347 9.92 -7.99 -15.03
CA LYS A 347 11.21 -8.50 -15.49
C LYS A 347 12.26 -8.55 -14.38
N LEU A 348 12.34 -7.53 -13.54
CA LEU A 348 13.26 -7.49 -12.39
C LEU A 348 12.87 -8.51 -11.32
N LEU A 349 11.58 -8.57 -10.97
CA LEU A 349 11.09 -9.54 -9.99
C LEU A 349 11.36 -10.98 -10.44
N ASN A 350 11.10 -11.31 -11.72
CA ASN A 350 11.42 -12.63 -12.27
C ASN A 350 12.93 -12.95 -12.26
N ALA A 351 13.79 -11.93 -12.24
CA ALA A 351 15.23 -12.06 -12.06
C ALA A 351 15.65 -12.05 -10.56
N SER A 352 14.70 -12.19 -9.62
CA SER A 352 14.90 -12.09 -8.17
C SER A 352 15.51 -10.76 -7.71
N LYS A 353 15.21 -9.66 -8.42
CA LYS A 353 15.66 -8.30 -8.08
C LYS A 353 14.47 -7.46 -7.60
N PRO A 354 14.39 -7.08 -6.30
CA PRO A 354 13.40 -6.13 -5.82
C PRO A 354 13.56 -4.77 -6.50
N VAL A 355 12.47 -4.04 -6.65
CA VAL A 355 12.42 -2.78 -7.38
C VAL A 355 12.26 -1.63 -6.41
N TYR A 356 13.24 -0.71 -6.41
CA TYR A 356 13.11 0.57 -5.74
C TYR A 356 12.09 1.44 -6.48
N ILE A 357 11.13 1.98 -5.75
CA ILE A 357 10.08 2.86 -6.24
C ILE A 357 10.02 4.11 -5.36
N ARG A 358 9.80 5.26 -5.99
CA ARG A 358 9.53 6.52 -5.34
C ARG A 358 8.32 7.17 -5.99
N GLY A 359 7.40 7.63 -5.17
CA GLY A 359 6.32 8.49 -5.59
C GLY A 359 6.51 9.90 -5.07
N SER A 360 6.37 10.90 -5.93
CA SER A 360 6.42 12.31 -5.52
C SER A 360 5.23 13.09 -6.06
N ASN A 361 4.80 14.09 -5.30
CA ASN A 361 3.73 14.96 -5.76
C ASN A 361 4.21 15.93 -6.87
N MET A 362 3.27 16.48 -7.64
CA MET A 362 3.56 17.56 -8.59
C MET A 362 4.19 18.76 -7.85
N GLY A 363 5.46 19.05 -8.16
CA GLY A 363 6.26 20.07 -7.47
C GLY A 363 7.29 19.52 -6.46
N ASN A 364 7.36 18.19 -6.26
CA ASN A 364 8.34 17.50 -5.41
C ASN A 364 8.39 18.00 -3.95
N SER A 365 7.30 18.56 -3.42
CA SER A 365 7.23 19.05 -2.04
C SER A 365 6.95 17.95 -1.01
N SER A 366 6.51 16.77 -1.47
CA SER A 366 6.33 15.56 -0.66
C SER A 366 6.44 14.31 -1.53
N GLY A 367 6.95 13.24 -0.94
CA GLY A 367 7.06 11.95 -1.62
C GLY A 367 7.46 10.84 -0.68
N HIS A 368 7.25 9.61 -1.11
CA HIS A 368 7.62 8.41 -0.37
C HIS A 368 8.44 7.48 -1.24
N ALA A 369 9.32 6.70 -0.62
CA ALA A 369 10.06 5.65 -1.29
C ALA A 369 9.85 4.32 -0.57
N TRP A 370 9.63 3.27 -1.35
CA TRP A 370 9.36 1.92 -0.87
C TRP A 370 9.93 0.88 -1.85
N ILE A 371 9.74 -0.39 -1.55
CA ILE A 371 10.17 -1.49 -2.42
C ILE A 371 8.95 -2.25 -2.94
N ILE A 372 8.97 -2.58 -4.23
CA ILE A 372 8.15 -3.66 -4.80
C ILE A 372 9.04 -4.91 -4.88
N ASP A 373 8.70 -5.96 -4.15
CA ASP A 373 9.53 -7.16 -4.02
C ASP A 373 8.77 -8.46 -4.31
N GLY A 374 7.59 -8.37 -4.90
CA GLY A 374 6.86 -9.55 -5.34
C GLY A 374 5.64 -9.22 -6.17
N TYR A 375 5.05 -10.24 -6.76
CA TYR A 375 3.75 -10.15 -7.42
C TYR A 375 2.98 -11.46 -7.26
N LEU A 376 1.67 -11.36 -7.42
CA LEU A 376 0.74 -12.48 -7.53
C LEU A 376 -0.15 -12.25 -8.75
N ASN A 377 -0.12 -13.18 -9.70
CA ASN A 377 -1.06 -13.22 -10.82
C ASN A 377 -2.11 -14.29 -10.55
N CYS A 378 -3.37 -13.92 -10.72
CA CYS A 378 -4.52 -14.80 -10.61
C CYS A 378 -5.36 -14.74 -11.88
N GLU A 379 -6.12 -15.79 -12.16
CA GLU A 379 -7.21 -15.77 -13.14
C GLU A 379 -8.53 -16.15 -12.48
N ARG A 380 -9.63 -15.74 -13.10
CA ARG A 380 -10.97 -16.22 -12.80
C ARG A 380 -11.80 -16.30 -14.05
N ASP A 381 -12.77 -17.18 -14.06
CA ASP A 381 -13.82 -17.16 -15.08
C ASP A 381 -14.86 -16.08 -14.73
N VAL A 382 -15.33 -15.37 -15.76
CA VAL A 382 -16.38 -14.35 -15.65
C VAL A 382 -17.47 -14.68 -16.65
N VAL A 383 -18.67 -14.97 -16.14
CA VAL A 383 -19.86 -15.15 -16.96
C VAL A 383 -20.48 -13.78 -17.21
N ILE A 384 -20.57 -13.40 -18.48
CA ILE A 384 -21.06 -12.11 -18.93
C ILE A 384 -22.38 -12.33 -19.67
N THR A 385 -23.43 -11.59 -19.31
CA THR A 385 -24.72 -11.61 -20.03
C THR A 385 -25.03 -10.23 -20.60
N GLU A 386 -25.15 -10.12 -21.92
CA GLU A 386 -25.52 -8.90 -22.64
C GLU A 386 -27.03 -8.83 -22.82
N THR A 387 -27.67 -7.78 -22.29
CA THR A 387 -29.13 -7.63 -22.27
C THR A 387 -29.65 -6.57 -23.24
N SER A 388 -28.81 -5.63 -23.66
CA SER A 388 -29.20 -4.56 -24.60
C SER A 388 -29.03 -4.98 -26.04
N GLY A 389 -30.10 -4.83 -26.83
CA GLY A 389 -30.11 -5.14 -28.26
C GLY A 389 -30.30 -6.62 -28.63
N TYR A 390 -30.30 -7.54 -27.64
CA TYR A 390 -30.46 -8.98 -27.86
C TYR A 390 -31.71 -9.54 -27.18
N ASN A 391 -32.54 -10.27 -27.94
CA ASN A 391 -33.67 -11.04 -27.40
C ASN A 391 -33.69 -12.44 -28.07
N PRO A 392 -33.30 -13.52 -27.36
CA PRO A 392 -32.93 -13.57 -25.95
C PRO A 392 -31.56 -12.92 -25.65
N PRO A 393 -31.26 -12.58 -24.38
CA PRO A 393 -29.93 -12.16 -23.95
C PRO A 393 -28.84 -13.16 -24.35
N VAL A 394 -27.63 -12.67 -24.61
CA VAL A 394 -26.47 -13.50 -24.97
C VAL A 394 -25.57 -13.67 -23.76
N THR A 395 -25.22 -14.92 -23.43
CA THR A 395 -24.31 -15.25 -22.31
C THR A 395 -23.04 -15.93 -22.82
N TYR A 396 -21.88 -15.49 -22.34
CA TYR A 396 -20.59 -16.12 -22.61
C TYR A 396 -19.65 -16.02 -21.41
N THR A 397 -18.65 -16.91 -21.37
CA THR A 397 -17.61 -16.91 -20.33
C THR A 397 -16.32 -16.32 -20.89
N ARG A 398 -15.72 -15.39 -20.15
CA ARG A 398 -14.39 -14.82 -20.42
C ARG A 398 -13.46 -15.15 -19.27
N ARG A 399 -12.20 -15.44 -19.57
CA ARG A 399 -11.14 -15.50 -18.56
C ARG A 399 -10.61 -14.10 -18.27
N GLU A 400 -10.68 -13.70 -17.01
CA GLU A 400 -10.14 -12.45 -16.50
C GLU A 400 -8.85 -12.75 -15.74
N GLN A 401 -7.84 -11.90 -15.92
CA GLN A 401 -6.58 -11.97 -15.18
C GLN A 401 -6.44 -10.75 -14.29
N GLY A 402 -5.97 -10.97 -13.06
CA GLY A 402 -5.68 -9.94 -12.09
C GLY A 402 -4.26 -10.08 -11.59
N THR A 403 -3.60 -8.96 -11.32
CA THR A 403 -2.26 -8.93 -10.74
C THR A 403 -2.27 -8.07 -9.49
N MET A 404 -1.52 -8.47 -8.47
CA MET A 404 -1.18 -7.63 -7.32
C MET A 404 0.33 -7.58 -7.13
N LEU A 405 0.86 -6.42 -6.77
CA LEU A 405 2.27 -6.21 -6.42
C LEU A 405 2.44 -6.20 -4.91
N HIS A 406 3.41 -6.97 -4.41
CA HIS A 406 3.79 -6.91 -3.01
C HIS A 406 4.70 -5.71 -2.75
N CYS A 407 4.36 -4.91 -1.73
CA CYS A 407 5.08 -3.72 -1.34
C CYS A 407 5.60 -3.84 0.10
N ASN A 408 6.84 -3.41 0.30
CA ASN A 408 7.42 -3.13 1.61
C ASN A 408 7.64 -1.63 1.77
N TRP A 409 6.85 -1.00 2.64
CA TRP A 409 6.78 0.46 2.80
C TRP A 409 7.88 1.06 3.67
N GLY A 410 8.71 0.22 4.31
CA GLY A 410 9.77 0.71 5.21
C GLY A 410 9.26 1.22 6.55
N TRP A 411 8.09 0.72 7.00
CA TRP A 411 7.48 1.02 8.30
C TRP A 411 7.30 -0.23 9.16
N GLN A 412 8.34 -1.08 9.16
CA GLN A 412 8.39 -2.26 10.03
C GLN A 412 7.20 -3.20 9.87
N GLY A 413 6.82 -3.45 8.61
CA GLY A 413 5.71 -4.30 8.22
C GLY A 413 4.35 -3.59 8.17
N THR A 414 4.21 -2.40 8.76
CA THR A 414 2.91 -1.71 8.77
C THR A 414 2.51 -1.29 7.36
N GLY A 415 1.37 -1.79 6.89
CA GLY A 415 0.86 -1.55 5.54
C GLY A 415 1.51 -2.40 4.45
N ASP A 416 2.54 -3.19 4.76
CA ASP A 416 3.17 -4.08 3.78
C ASP A 416 2.15 -5.10 3.27
N GLY A 417 2.27 -5.50 2.01
CA GLY A 417 1.39 -6.50 1.41
C GLY A 417 1.08 -6.21 -0.03
N TYR A 418 -0.04 -6.74 -0.51
CA TYR A 418 -0.39 -6.76 -1.93
C TYR A 418 -1.27 -5.57 -2.31
N PHE A 419 -0.89 -4.88 -3.37
CA PHE A 419 -1.58 -3.71 -3.91
C PHE A 419 -1.85 -3.88 -5.39
N LEU A 420 -3.00 -3.39 -5.85
CA LEU A 420 -3.34 -3.37 -7.27
C LEU A 420 -2.33 -2.49 -8.04
N PRO A 421 -1.69 -2.98 -9.13
CA PRO A 421 -0.70 -2.21 -9.89
C PRO A 421 -1.21 -0.85 -10.39
N GLY A 422 -2.52 -0.79 -10.70
CA GLY A 422 -3.20 0.42 -11.16
C GLY A 422 -3.13 1.59 -10.19
N ILE A 423 -2.95 1.35 -8.88
CA ILE A 423 -2.79 2.45 -7.91
C ILE A 423 -1.47 3.19 -8.08
N PHE A 424 -0.46 2.56 -8.72
CA PHE A 424 0.84 3.16 -8.96
C PHE A 424 0.97 3.77 -10.36
N ASN A 425 0.20 3.28 -11.33
CA ASN A 425 0.14 3.89 -12.65
C ASN A 425 -0.96 4.95 -12.70
N VAL A 426 -0.72 6.02 -11.94
CA VAL A 426 -1.68 7.11 -11.90
C VAL A 426 -1.64 7.87 -13.22
N SER A 427 -0.54 8.18 -13.88
CA SER A 427 -0.50 9.07 -15.06
C SER A 427 -1.17 8.65 -16.41
N LYS A 428 -2.01 7.60 -16.48
CA LYS A 428 -2.72 7.18 -17.71
C LYS A 428 -3.98 6.35 -17.44
N ARG A 429 -5.16 6.94 -17.72
CA ARG A 429 -6.30 6.19 -18.26
C ARG A 429 -5.98 5.88 -19.72
N GLU A 430 -5.30 4.76 -20.00
CA GLU A 430 -5.04 4.34 -21.38
C GLU A 430 -5.95 3.21 -21.88
N PHE A 431 -6.83 2.66 -21.04
CA PHE A 431 -7.97 1.91 -21.56
C PHE A 431 -9.06 2.91 -21.97
N VAL A 432 -8.97 3.33 -23.24
CA VAL A 432 -10.09 3.88 -24.00
C VAL A 432 -10.58 2.73 -24.87
N ASP A 433 -11.65 2.06 -24.45
CA ASP A 433 -12.35 1.11 -25.30
C ASP A 433 -13.19 1.93 -26.29
N GLU A 434 -12.88 1.84 -27.58
CA GLU A 434 -13.50 2.66 -28.64
C GLU A 434 -15.03 2.47 -28.75
N ILE A 435 -15.58 1.40 -28.17
CA ILE A 435 -17.01 1.12 -28.11
C ILE A 435 -17.61 1.68 -26.82
N ILE A 436 -16.88 1.60 -25.69
CA ILE A 436 -17.37 1.96 -24.35
C ILE A 436 -17.13 3.45 -24.00
N ASP A 437 -16.03 4.04 -24.47
CA ASP A 437 -15.61 5.41 -24.15
C ASP A 437 -16.02 6.45 -25.20
N CYS A 438 -16.90 6.07 -26.14
CA CYS A 438 -17.29 6.88 -27.31
C CYS A 438 -18.00 8.22 -27.00
N ASN A 439 -18.44 8.45 -25.74
CA ASN A 439 -19.25 9.62 -25.35
C ASN A 439 -18.70 10.40 -24.14
N ILE A 440 -17.45 10.21 -23.74
CA ILE A 440 -16.86 10.92 -22.60
C ILE A 440 -16.25 12.23 -23.10
N SER A 441 -16.61 13.37 -22.48
CA SER A 441 -16.01 14.65 -22.88
C SER A 441 -14.50 14.59 -22.67
N GLN A 442 -13.73 15.07 -23.64
CA GLN A 442 -12.25 15.05 -23.60
C GLN A 442 -11.66 15.75 -22.36
N SER A 443 -12.42 16.65 -21.72
CA SER A 443 -12.09 17.30 -20.44
C SER A 443 -12.18 16.37 -19.21
N LEU A 444 -12.98 15.30 -19.26
CA LEU A 444 -13.05 14.26 -18.21
C LEU A 444 -11.98 13.16 -18.41
N VAL A 445 -11.31 13.15 -19.56
CA VAL A 445 -10.28 12.17 -19.93
C VAL A 445 -8.88 12.62 -19.48
N MET A 446 -8.69 13.92 -19.24
CA MET A 446 -7.43 14.51 -18.80
C MET A 446 -7.43 14.71 -17.28
N VAL A 447 -7.32 13.62 -16.52
CA VAL A 447 -7.15 13.75 -15.06
C VAL A 447 -5.69 14.06 -14.76
N ASN A 448 -5.45 15.21 -14.14
CA ASN A 448 -4.15 15.57 -13.58
C ASN A 448 -3.93 14.79 -12.28
N TYR A 449 -3.33 13.61 -12.39
CA TYR A 449 -2.81 12.90 -11.25
C TYR A 449 -1.70 13.72 -10.63
N GLY A 450 -1.79 13.99 -9.33
CA GLY A 450 -0.75 14.80 -8.70
C GLY A 450 0.37 14.00 -8.06
N TYR A 451 0.53 12.72 -8.40
CA TYR A 451 1.71 11.92 -8.07
C TYR A 451 2.36 11.34 -9.33
N SER A 452 3.68 11.37 -9.40
CA SER A 452 4.49 10.66 -10.38
C SER A 452 5.27 9.55 -9.67
N ASN A 453 5.13 8.32 -10.15
CA ASN A 453 5.83 7.17 -9.60
C ASN A 453 6.96 6.75 -10.53
N GLU A 454 8.16 6.70 -9.96
CA GLU A 454 9.42 6.44 -10.62
C GLU A 454 10.05 5.18 -10.01
N ILE A 455 10.66 4.35 -10.85
CA ILE A 455 11.36 3.15 -10.43
C ILE A 455 12.81 3.18 -10.88
N ILE A 456 13.69 2.56 -10.11
CA ILE A 456 15.07 2.30 -10.53
C ILE A 456 15.16 0.90 -11.13
N ILE A 457 15.65 0.83 -12.37
CA ILE A 457 15.94 -0.42 -13.08
C ILE A 457 17.45 -0.62 -13.17
N TYR A 458 17.93 -1.85 -13.00
CA TYR A 458 19.36 -2.18 -12.88
C TYR A 458 19.70 -3.64 -13.17
#